data_AF-A0A925PUG7-F1
#
_entry.id   AF-A0A925PUG7-F1
#
_cell.length_a   1.000
_cell.length_b   1.000
_cell.length_c   1.000
_cell.angle_alpha   90.00
_cell.angle_beta   90.00
_cell.angle_gamma   90.00
#
_symmetry.space_group_name_H-M   'P 1'
#
loop_
_entity.id
_entity.type
_entity.pdbx_description
1 polymer ?
#
loop_
_entity_poly.entity_id
_entity_poly.type
_entity_poly.pdbx_seq_one_letter_code
_entity_poly.pdbx_strand_id
1 'polypeptide(L)'
;MSSFIAIAAFAASSIVPAQPTSFEQVNLRMPVDSCGYEPATVRVTLEANTFRVTQSRGYCSPPGPPQIADVRLGMLPAGDYRVEVYLYPTPAPPAVETFSFQVRDPVEAAVFPPPPRPLTDYSGIWFDPAESGWGLSLHQGALHTVFGLLFVYEGARQPDWYSLQGGRWTSSTTWTATVLRTTGPGLSSPVFDPALVQYLPAGTATLDFTQAPGQEGRARFTYTINGASSTKTIQRMPL
;
A
#
# COMPACT_ATOMS: atom_id res chain seq x y z
N MET A 1 53.63 -20.27 -15.71
CA MET A 1 52.21 -20.71 -15.77
C MET A 1 51.39 -19.62 -15.12
N SER A 2 50.83 -18.70 -15.91
CA SER A 2 49.96 -17.63 -15.39
C SER A 2 48.56 -18.22 -15.21
N SER A 3 48.16 -18.46 -13.96
CA SER A 3 46.77 -18.78 -13.64
C SER A 3 45.90 -17.58 -13.91
N PHE A 4 45.05 -17.67 -14.94
CA PHE A 4 43.91 -16.79 -15.10
C PHE A 4 42.87 -17.14 -14.02
N ILE A 5 42.65 -16.22 -13.08
CA ILE A 5 41.53 -16.30 -12.14
C ILE A 5 40.26 -15.99 -12.94
N ALA A 6 39.42 -17.00 -13.17
CA ALA A 6 38.08 -16.80 -13.69
C ALA A 6 37.23 -16.16 -12.58
N ILE A 7 36.87 -14.88 -12.76
CA ILE A 7 35.90 -14.21 -11.89
C ILE A 7 34.53 -14.75 -12.29
N ALA A 8 33.86 -15.47 -11.39
CA ALA A 8 32.47 -15.88 -11.60
C ALA A 8 31.60 -14.62 -11.79
N ALA A 9 30.87 -14.57 -12.91
CA ALA A 9 29.91 -13.51 -13.16
C ALA A 9 28.75 -13.63 -12.15
N PHE A 10 28.67 -12.70 -11.21
CA PHE A 10 27.46 -12.51 -10.42
C PHE A 10 26.34 -12.01 -11.35
N ALA A 11 25.09 -12.44 -11.11
CA ALA A 11 23.94 -11.93 -11.86
C ALA A 11 23.83 -10.40 -11.71
N ALA A 12 23.13 -9.72 -12.63
CA ALA A 12 22.86 -8.29 -12.49
C ALA A 12 21.72 -8.04 -11.48
N SER A 13 21.69 -6.86 -10.87
CA SER A 13 20.57 -6.44 -10.03
C SER A 13 19.32 -6.16 -10.87
N SER A 14 18.15 -6.20 -10.24
CA SER A 14 16.86 -5.98 -10.92
C SER A 14 15.84 -5.30 -10.02
N ILE A 15 14.79 -4.73 -10.61
CA ILE A 15 13.64 -4.21 -9.86
C ILE A 15 12.59 -5.29 -9.67
N VAL A 16 12.04 -5.37 -8.46
CA VAL A 16 10.92 -6.23 -8.12
C VAL A 16 9.77 -5.35 -7.60
N PRO A 17 8.58 -5.41 -8.23
CA PRO A 17 8.26 -6.16 -9.46
C PRO A 17 8.94 -5.57 -10.70
N ALA A 18 9.08 -6.37 -11.78
CA ALA A 18 9.79 -5.94 -12.99
C ALA A 18 9.10 -4.77 -13.74
N GLN A 19 7.80 -4.57 -13.52
CA GLN A 19 6.99 -3.50 -14.08
C GLN A 19 6.15 -2.87 -12.96
N PRO A 20 6.78 -2.06 -12.09
CA PRO A 20 6.09 -1.49 -10.94
C PRO A 20 5.03 -0.49 -11.35
N THR A 21 3.91 -0.51 -10.63
CA THR A 21 2.85 0.48 -10.76
C THR A 21 2.99 1.61 -9.74
N SER A 22 2.37 2.76 -9.99
CA SER A 22 2.44 3.93 -9.10
C SER A 22 1.98 3.56 -7.70
N PHE A 23 2.77 3.92 -6.70
CA PHE A 23 2.57 3.62 -5.27
C PHE A 23 2.56 2.12 -4.90
N GLU A 24 2.94 1.24 -5.83
CA GLU A 24 3.34 -0.12 -5.50
C GLU A 24 4.71 -0.11 -4.81
N GLN A 25 4.95 -1.07 -3.92
CA GLN A 25 6.26 -1.21 -3.30
C GLN A 25 7.30 -1.68 -4.34
N VAL A 26 8.40 -0.94 -4.42
CA VAL A 26 9.53 -1.22 -5.31
C VAL A 26 10.75 -1.63 -4.48
N ASN A 27 11.33 -2.79 -4.80
CA ASN A 27 12.59 -3.26 -4.22
C ASN A 27 13.66 -3.42 -5.31
N LEU A 28 14.89 -3.02 -4.99
CA LEU A 28 16.09 -3.38 -5.72
C LEU A 28 16.55 -4.76 -5.24
N ARG A 29 16.48 -5.76 -6.11
CA ARG A 29 16.96 -7.11 -5.87
C ARG A 29 18.39 -7.26 -6.36
N MET A 30 19.32 -7.45 -5.43
CA MET A 30 20.75 -7.57 -5.68
C MET A 30 21.24 -8.99 -5.40
N PRO A 31 21.89 -9.66 -6.36
CA PRO A 31 22.70 -10.83 -6.09
C PRO A 31 24.01 -10.40 -5.44
N VAL A 32 24.25 -10.87 -4.22
CA VAL A 32 25.38 -10.46 -3.40
C VAL A 32 26.18 -11.66 -2.92
N ASP A 33 27.42 -11.41 -2.52
CA ASP A 33 28.23 -12.36 -1.77
C ASP A 33 27.93 -12.20 -0.28
N SER A 34 27.56 -13.27 0.42
CA SER A 34 27.12 -13.20 1.82
C SER A 34 28.21 -12.72 2.79
N CYS A 35 29.47 -12.74 2.36
CA CYS A 35 30.61 -12.37 3.18
C CYS A 35 31.05 -10.92 2.93
N GLY A 36 30.92 -10.45 1.69
CA GLY A 36 31.20 -9.06 1.32
C GLY A 36 30.03 -8.10 1.54
N TYR A 37 28.80 -8.58 1.66
CA TYR A 37 27.61 -7.76 1.84
C TYR A 37 27.29 -7.52 3.32
N GLU A 38 27.25 -6.24 3.72
CA GLU A 38 26.93 -5.84 5.09
C GLU A 38 25.62 -5.02 5.12
N PRO A 39 24.46 -5.63 5.45
CA PRO A 39 23.16 -4.98 5.37
C PRO A 39 23.07 -3.67 6.16
N ALA A 40 23.76 -3.59 7.31
CA ALA A 40 23.75 -2.42 8.19
C ALA A 40 24.37 -1.16 7.56
N THR A 41 25.16 -1.32 6.49
CA THR A 41 25.86 -0.23 5.82
C THR A 41 25.13 0.29 4.60
N VAL A 42 24.07 -0.40 4.17
CA VAL A 42 23.27 0.01 3.01
C VAL A 42 22.56 1.33 3.32
N ARG A 43 22.72 2.31 2.43
CA ARG A 43 21.99 3.57 2.44
C ARG A 43 21.42 3.82 1.05
N VAL A 44 20.23 4.41 1.02
CA VAL A 44 19.51 4.75 -0.20
C VAL A 44 19.20 6.24 -0.15
N THR A 45 19.61 6.98 -1.17
CA THR A 45 19.23 8.38 -1.37
C THR A 45 18.58 8.54 -2.73
N LEU A 46 17.56 9.38 -2.83
CA LEU A 46 16.87 9.69 -4.07
C LEU A 46 17.01 11.19 -4.37
N GLU A 47 17.64 11.51 -5.50
CA GLU A 47 17.78 12.89 -5.98
C GLU A 47 17.53 12.91 -7.49
N ALA A 48 16.67 13.83 -7.96
CA ALA A 48 16.34 13.98 -9.38
C ALA A 48 16.04 12.63 -10.09
N ASN A 49 15.16 11.83 -9.49
CA ASN A 49 14.77 10.48 -9.94
C ASN A 49 15.90 9.45 -10.03
N THR A 50 17.07 9.72 -9.42
CA THR A 50 18.18 8.77 -9.35
C THR A 50 18.33 8.25 -7.92
N PHE A 51 18.09 6.96 -7.74
CA PHE A 51 18.44 6.23 -6.52
C PHE A 51 19.94 5.97 -6.50
N ARG A 52 20.64 6.46 -5.47
CA ARG A 52 22.00 6.04 -5.15
C ARG A 52 21.93 5.07 -3.98
N VAL A 53 22.39 3.85 -4.21
CA VAL A 53 22.46 2.78 -3.21
C VAL A 53 23.93 2.57 -2.86
N THR A 54 24.32 2.98 -1.67
CA THR A 54 25.70 2.86 -1.18
C THR A 54 25.78 1.76 -0.13
N GLN A 55 26.87 1.00 -0.09
CA GLN A 55 27.17 0.03 0.97
C GLN A 55 28.66 0.04 1.29
N SER A 56 29.07 -0.51 2.43
CA SER A 56 30.46 -0.90 2.65
C SER A 56 30.64 -2.34 2.16
N ARG A 57 31.79 -2.62 1.56
CA ARG A 57 32.15 -3.99 1.18
C ARG A 57 33.08 -4.61 2.22
N GLY A 58 32.69 -5.75 2.76
CA GLY A 58 33.57 -6.61 3.54
C GLY A 58 34.65 -7.25 2.64
N TYR A 59 35.88 -7.32 3.15
CA TYR A 59 36.95 -8.07 2.49
C TYR A 59 37.10 -9.43 3.16
N CYS A 60 36.90 -10.50 2.38
CA CYS A 60 37.11 -11.85 2.88
C CYS A 60 37.64 -12.79 1.80
N SER A 61 38.37 -13.80 2.27
CA SER A 61 38.95 -14.88 1.46
C SER A 61 38.88 -16.17 2.26
N PRO A 62 38.10 -17.19 1.84
CA PRO A 62 37.36 -17.28 0.57
C PRO A 62 36.07 -16.40 0.54
N PRO A 63 35.49 -16.15 -0.66
CA PRO A 63 34.16 -15.55 -0.79
C PRO A 63 33.06 -16.38 -0.11
N GLY A 64 31.97 -15.74 0.27
CA GLY A 64 30.80 -16.40 0.84
C GLY A 64 29.93 -17.08 -0.23
N PRO A 65 28.94 -17.89 0.16
CA PRO A 65 27.91 -18.35 -0.76
C PRO A 65 27.12 -17.16 -1.37
N PRO A 66 26.68 -17.25 -2.64
CA PRO A 66 25.79 -16.27 -3.24
C PRO A 66 24.46 -16.16 -2.47
N GLN A 67 23.96 -14.94 -2.30
CA GLN A 67 22.68 -14.63 -1.66
C GLN A 67 21.93 -13.55 -2.42
N ILE A 68 20.64 -13.41 -2.11
CA ILE A 68 19.79 -12.34 -2.63
C ILE A 68 19.50 -11.34 -1.52
N ALA A 69 19.79 -10.07 -1.78
CA ALA A 69 19.42 -8.96 -0.92
C ALA A 69 18.36 -8.11 -1.61
N ASP A 70 17.23 -7.88 -0.94
CA ASP A 70 16.21 -6.93 -1.39
C ASP A 70 16.38 -5.61 -0.62
N VAL A 71 16.73 -4.54 -1.33
CA VAL A 71 16.84 -3.18 -0.81
C VAL A 71 15.57 -2.41 -1.17
N ARG A 72 14.82 -1.96 -0.17
CA ARG A 72 13.56 -1.24 -0.39
C ARG A 72 13.83 0.16 -0.96
N LEU A 73 13.28 0.46 -2.13
CA LEU A 73 13.33 1.81 -2.75
C LEU A 73 12.13 2.66 -2.34
N GLY A 74 11.00 2.02 -2.02
CA GLY A 74 9.80 2.68 -1.49
C GLY A 74 8.59 2.52 -2.41
N MET A 75 7.57 3.35 -2.18
CA MET A 75 6.39 3.48 -3.04
C MET A 75 6.58 4.72 -3.89
N LEU A 76 6.61 4.54 -5.22
CA LEU A 76 7.09 5.58 -6.13
C LEU A 76 5.93 6.12 -6.99
N PRO A 77 5.84 7.44 -7.24
CA PRO A 77 4.92 7.96 -8.24
C PRO A 77 5.35 7.50 -9.65
N ALA A 78 4.41 7.55 -10.59
CA ALA A 78 4.70 7.25 -11.99
C ALA A 78 5.81 8.16 -12.53
N GLY A 79 6.75 7.57 -13.27
CA GLY A 79 7.91 8.28 -13.79
C GLY A 79 9.06 7.36 -14.16
N ASP A 80 10.07 7.97 -14.78
CA ASP A 80 11.33 7.32 -15.13
C ASP A 80 12.34 7.50 -13.98
N TYR A 81 12.93 6.38 -13.56
CA TYR A 81 13.91 6.35 -12.49
C TYR A 81 15.20 5.67 -12.93
N ARG A 82 16.29 6.07 -12.29
CA ARG A 82 17.63 5.48 -12.45
C ARG A 82 18.11 4.93 -11.12
N VAL A 83 18.84 3.82 -11.15
CA VAL A 83 19.52 3.24 -9.99
C VAL A 83 21.03 3.25 -10.24
N GLU A 84 21.79 3.68 -9.24
CA GLU A 84 23.24 3.62 -9.20
C GLU A 84 23.70 2.92 -7.91
N VAL A 85 24.45 1.83 -8.06
CA VAL A 85 24.95 1.05 -6.93
C VAL A 85 26.43 1.39 -6.70
N TYR A 86 26.80 1.63 -5.45
CA TYR A 86 28.16 1.95 -5.02
C TYR A 86 28.58 1.02 -3.86
N LEU A 87 29.80 0.48 -3.93
CA LEU A 87 30.37 -0.39 -2.88
C LEU A 87 31.15 0.37 -1.80
N TYR A 88 30.93 1.69 -1.72
CA TYR A 88 31.51 2.57 -0.70
C TYR A 88 30.44 3.52 -0.14
N PRO A 89 30.57 3.97 1.13
CA PRO A 89 29.58 4.85 1.78
C PRO A 89 29.41 6.21 1.11
N THR A 90 30.47 6.73 0.49
CA THR A 90 30.44 8.00 -0.23
C THR A 90 30.41 7.72 -1.73
N PRO A 91 29.33 8.07 -2.43
CA PRO A 91 29.20 7.78 -3.86
C PRO A 91 30.22 8.60 -4.65
N ALA A 92 31.13 7.92 -5.33
CA ALA A 92 32.08 8.51 -6.27
C ALA A 92 32.02 7.73 -7.58
N PRO A 93 31.90 8.41 -8.74
CA PRO A 93 31.82 7.73 -10.03
C PRO A 93 33.12 6.98 -10.37
N PRO A 94 33.05 5.84 -11.09
CA PRO A 94 31.83 5.23 -11.62
C PRO A 94 31.07 4.38 -10.58
N ALA A 95 29.74 4.34 -10.69
CA ALA A 95 28.93 3.33 -10.01
C ALA A 95 29.31 1.93 -10.50
N VAL A 96 29.21 0.92 -9.62
CA VAL A 96 29.51 -0.47 -10.01
C VAL A 96 28.40 -1.08 -10.86
N GLU A 97 27.18 -0.56 -10.72
CA GLU A 97 26.04 -0.93 -11.54
C GLU A 97 25.15 0.29 -11.77
N THR A 98 24.59 0.39 -12.97
CA THR A 98 23.67 1.46 -13.34
C THR A 98 22.63 0.95 -14.32
N PHE A 99 21.35 1.19 -14.02
CA PHE A 99 20.25 0.87 -14.93
C PHE A 99 19.05 1.78 -14.66
N SER A 100 18.06 1.74 -15.54
CA SER A 100 16.83 2.54 -15.44
C SER A 100 15.59 1.65 -15.42
N PHE A 101 14.53 2.13 -14.79
CA PHE A 101 13.23 1.47 -14.76
C PHE A 101 12.11 2.53 -14.82
N GLN A 102 10.92 2.08 -15.21
CA GLN A 102 9.74 2.94 -15.28
C GLN A 102 8.71 2.48 -14.26
N VAL A 103 8.14 3.43 -13.54
CA VAL A 103 6.94 3.24 -12.74
C VAL A 103 5.77 3.76 -13.57
N ARG A 104 4.77 2.91 -13.82
CA ARG A 104 3.62 3.26 -14.64
C ARG A 104 2.38 3.46 -13.77
N ASP A 105 1.45 4.29 -14.18
CA ASP A 105 0.14 4.24 -13.56
C ASP A 105 -0.50 2.86 -13.80
N PRO A 106 -1.21 2.29 -12.81
CA PRO A 106 -1.86 1.01 -13.00
C PRO A 106 -2.89 1.12 -14.14
N VAL A 107 -2.84 0.16 -15.06
CA VAL A 107 -3.74 0.13 -16.22
C VAL A 107 -5.13 -0.24 -15.71
N GLU A 108 -6.04 0.73 -15.67
CA GLU A 108 -7.46 0.46 -15.45
C GLU A 108 -8.01 -0.22 -16.70
N ALA A 109 -8.71 -1.35 -16.54
CA ALA A 109 -9.39 -1.98 -17.66
C ALA A 109 -10.34 -0.97 -18.31
N ALA A 110 -10.27 -0.81 -19.63
CA ALA A 110 -11.17 0.08 -20.37
C ALA A 110 -12.60 -0.48 -20.34
N VAL A 111 -13.36 -0.15 -19.30
CA VAL A 111 -14.79 -0.44 -19.17
C VAL A 111 -15.55 0.71 -19.86
N PHE A 112 -16.48 0.37 -20.76
CA PHE A 112 -17.35 1.36 -21.41
C PHE A 112 -18.82 1.14 -21.00
N PRO A 113 -19.54 2.19 -20.55
CA PRO A 113 -19.02 3.54 -20.27
C PRO A 113 -18.03 3.54 -19.10
N PRO A 114 -17.06 4.47 -19.06
CA PRO A 114 -16.13 4.58 -17.94
C PRO A 114 -16.91 4.69 -16.62
N PRO A 115 -16.55 3.93 -15.58
CA PRO A 115 -17.17 4.09 -14.28
C PRO A 115 -16.93 5.52 -13.78
N PRO A 116 -17.89 6.10 -13.03
CA PRO A 116 -17.65 7.36 -12.35
C PRO A 116 -16.37 7.28 -11.50
N ARG A 117 -15.57 8.35 -11.51
CA ARG A 117 -14.32 8.44 -10.71
C ARG A 117 -14.48 9.50 -9.64
N PRO A 118 -13.89 9.31 -8.44
CA PRO A 118 -13.97 10.29 -7.37
C PRO A 118 -13.32 11.61 -7.77
N LEU A 119 -13.88 12.71 -7.28
CA LEU A 119 -13.35 14.06 -7.51
C LEU A 119 -12.01 14.30 -6.79
N THR A 120 -11.78 13.62 -5.66
CA THR A 120 -10.60 13.79 -4.80
C THR A 120 -10.37 12.53 -3.95
N ASP A 121 -9.37 12.56 -3.08
CA ASP A 121 -9.15 11.50 -2.09
C ASP A 121 -10.06 11.69 -0.86
N TYR A 122 -10.90 10.69 -0.63
CA TYR A 122 -11.84 10.66 0.48
C TYR A 122 -11.32 9.93 1.74
N SER A 123 -10.06 9.49 1.73
CA SER A 123 -9.42 8.77 2.84
C SER A 123 -9.39 9.60 4.12
N GLY A 124 -9.65 8.95 5.26
CA GLY A 124 -9.62 9.60 6.56
C GLY A 124 -10.60 8.96 7.54
N ILE A 125 -10.58 9.46 8.76
CA ILE A 125 -11.55 9.09 9.78
C ILE A 125 -12.72 10.06 9.68
N TRP A 126 -13.93 9.53 9.62
CA TRP A 126 -15.17 10.30 9.55
C TRP A 126 -16.05 9.95 10.72
N PHE A 127 -16.75 10.94 11.26
CA PHE A 127 -17.60 10.77 12.43
C PHE A 127 -18.73 11.81 12.46
N ASP A 128 -19.77 11.52 13.23
CA ASP A 128 -20.78 12.51 13.61
C ASP A 128 -20.37 13.15 14.95
N PRO A 129 -20.09 14.47 15.01
CA PRO A 129 -19.70 15.14 16.25
C PRO A 129 -20.77 15.07 17.34
N ALA A 130 -22.05 15.00 16.96
CA ALA A 130 -23.15 14.89 17.90
C ALA A 130 -23.29 13.48 18.49
N GLU A 131 -22.66 12.48 17.89
CA GLU A 131 -22.72 11.08 18.29
C GLU A 131 -21.32 10.49 18.51
N SER A 132 -20.50 11.22 19.25
CA SER A 132 -19.13 10.82 19.56
C SER A 132 -19.07 9.41 20.19
N GLY A 133 -18.22 8.55 19.64
CA GLY A 133 -17.99 7.17 20.14
C GLY A 133 -18.02 6.12 19.03
N TRP A 134 -18.72 6.38 17.92
CA TRP A 134 -18.68 5.58 16.70
C TRP A 134 -17.92 6.32 15.60
N GLY A 135 -17.49 5.63 14.54
CA GLY A 135 -16.81 6.27 13.43
C GLY A 135 -16.58 5.36 12.22
N LEU A 136 -16.17 5.98 11.11
CA LEU A 136 -15.90 5.33 9.84
C LEU A 136 -14.52 5.72 9.34
N SER A 137 -13.59 4.76 9.27
CA SER A 137 -12.30 4.96 8.61
C SER A 137 -12.41 4.58 7.14
N LEU A 138 -11.98 5.45 6.24
CA LEU A 138 -11.92 5.21 4.80
C LEU A 138 -10.47 5.21 4.32
N HIS A 139 -10.16 4.25 3.45
CA HIS A 139 -8.88 4.15 2.76
C HIS A 139 -9.14 3.99 1.26
N GLN A 140 -8.64 4.93 0.47
CA GLN A 140 -8.74 4.91 -0.99
C GLN A 140 -7.41 4.45 -1.60
N GLY A 141 -7.46 3.46 -2.47
CA GLY A 141 -6.31 2.97 -3.23
C GLY A 141 -6.05 3.78 -4.51
N ALA A 142 -4.91 3.53 -5.14
CA ALA A 142 -4.50 4.20 -6.39
C ALA A 142 -5.50 4.01 -7.55
N LEU A 143 -6.24 2.89 -7.56
CA LEU A 143 -7.29 2.59 -8.53
C LEU A 143 -8.68 3.06 -8.09
N HIS A 144 -8.76 4.05 -7.20
CA HIS A 144 -10.02 4.60 -6.65
C HIS A 144 -10.90 3.58 -5.91
N THR A 145 -10.39 2.40 -5.60
CA THR A 145 -11.05 1.43 -4.73
C THR A 145 -11.08 1.99 -3.31
N VAL A 146 -12.20 1.83 -2.62
CA VAL A 146 -12.34 2.29 -1.23
C VAL A 146 -12.60 1.09 -0.35
N PHE A 147 -11.87 1.02 0.76
CA PHE A 147 -12.14 0.15 1.89
C PHE A 147 -12.63 1.01 3.05
N GLY A 148 -13.74 0.62 3.67
CA GLY A 148 -14.25 1.28 4.86
C GLY A 148 -14.23 0.35 6.07
N LEU A 149 -13.96 0.91 7.24
CA LEU A 149 -14.10 0.22 8.53
C LEU A 149 -15.01 1.06 9.42
N LEU A 150 -16.20 0.52 9.69
CA LEU A 150 -17.23 1.14 10.51
C LEU A 150 -17.16 0.54 11.91
N PHE A 151 -16.98 1.39 12.92
CA PHE A 151 -17.05 1.04 14.32
C PHE A 151 -18.35 1.62 14.88
N VAL A 152 -19.24 0.77 15.35
CA VAL A 152 -20.57 1.16 15.86
C VAL A 152 -20.92 0.31 17.08
N TYR A 153 -22.10 0.55 17.66
CA TYR A 153 -22.63 -0.24 18.75
C TYR A 153 -23.89 -0.97 18.27
N GLU A 154 -23.93 -2.29 18.42
CA GLU A 154 -25.13 -3.10 18.20
C GLU A 154 -26.10 -3.02 19.41
N GLY A 155 -27.17 -3.83 19.35
CA GLY A 155 -28.06 -4.03 20.48
C GLY A 155 -27.31 -4.38 21.77
N ALA A 156 -27.88 -4.00 22.93
CA ALA A 156 -27.25 -4.12 24.25
C ALA A 156 -25.95 -3.30 24.46
N ARG A 157 -25.71 -2.27 23.62
CA ARG A 157 -24.58 -1.31 23.76
C ARG A 157 -23.19 -1.95 23.58
N GLN A 158 -23.12 -3.08 22.91
CA GLN A 158 -21.87 -3.78 22.63
C GLN A 158 -21.22 -3.18 21.38
N PRO A 159 -19.90 -2.87 21.40
CA PRO A 159 -19.20 -2.43 20.20
C PRO A 159 -19.16 -3.56 19.18
N ASP A 160 -19.41 -3.25 17.92
CA ASP A 160 -19.22 -4.15 16.78
C ASP A 160 -18.51 -3.38 15.65
N TRP A 161 -17.86 -4.14 14.76
CA TRP A 161 -17.19 -3.59 13.59
C TRP A 161 -17.76 -4.19 12.32
N TYR A 162 -17.78 -3.38 11.26
CA TYR A 162 -18.12 -3.85 9.93
C TYR A 162 -17.14 -3.30 8.92
N SER A 163 -16.88 -4.08 7.89
CA SER A 163 -16.09 -3.62 6.75
C SER A 163 -17.01 -3.28 5.57
N LEU A 164 -16.69 -2.20 4.87
CA LEU A 164 -17.34 -1.78 3.64
C LEU A 164 -16.42 -2.18 2.50
N GLN A 165 -16.85 -3.15 1.69
CA GLN A 165 -16.03 -3.77 0.66
C GLN A 165 -16.82 -3.98 -0.64
N GLY A 166 -16.10 -4.26 -1.73
CA GLY A 166 -16.70 -4.54 -3.04
C GLY A 166 -17.51 -3.36 -3.60
N GLY A 167 -17.19 -2.14 -3.17
CA GLY A 167 -17.95 -0.97 -3.53
C GLY A 167 -17.58 -0.38 -4.89
N ARG A 168 -18.45 0.51 -5.38
CA ARG A 168 -18.31 1.21 -6.64
C ARG A 168 -18.75 2.67 -6.52
N TRP A 169 -18.14 3.51 -7.32
CA TRP A 169 -18.58 4.89 -7.50
C TRP A 169 -19.82 4.93 -8.41
N THR A 170 -20.85 5.64 -7.97
CA THR A 170 -22.06 5.94 -8.77
C THR A 170 -22.07 7.37 -9.29
N SER A 171 -21.21 8.22 -8.74
CA SER A 171 -20.88 9.57 -9.22
C SER A 171 -19.44 9.92 -8.76
N SER A 172 -18.98 11.14 -9.02
CA SER A 172 -17.68 11.62 -8.49
C SER A 172 -17.66 11.94 -6.99
N THR A 173 -18.83 11.89 -6.35
CA THR A 173 -19.01 12.19 -4.92
C THR A 173 -19.81 11.11 -4.20
N THR A 174 -20.27 10.06 -4.90
CA THR A 174 -21.12 9.02 -4.32
C THR A 174 -20.51 7.65 -4.53
N TRP A 175 -20.27 6.94 -3.43
CA TRP A 175 -19.75 5.58 -3.41
C TRP A 175 -20.68 4.66 -2.64
N THR A 176 -20.94 3.46 -3.16
CA THR A 176 -21.79 2.46 -2.51
C THR A 176 -21.04 1.14 -2.37
N ALA A 177 -21.28 0.42 -1.28
CA ALA A 177 -20.59 -0.83 -0.96
C ALA A 177 -21.46 -1.81 -0.18
N THR A 178 -21.01 -3.07 -0.16
CA THR A 178 -21.56 -4.10 0.72
C THR A 178 -20.96 -3.94 2.11
N VAL A 179 -21.80 -4.04 3.12
CA VAL A 179 -21.36 -4.11 4.52
C VAL A 179 -21.19 -5.58 4.88
N LEU A 180 -19.99 -5.96 5.31
CA LEU A 180 -19.64 -7.30 5.75
C LEU A 180 -19.36 -7.30 7.25
N ARG A 181 -19.91 -8.29 7.94
CA ARG A 181 -19.52 -8.67 9.30
C ARG A 181 -18.51 -9.80 9.22
N THR A 182 -17.41 -9.68 9.95
CA THR A 182 -16.39 -10.73 10.00
C THR A 182 -16.38 -11.38 11.37
N THR A 183 -16.45 -12.71 11.41
CA THR A 183 -16.25 -13.51 12.63
C THR A 183 -14.98 -14.36 12.47
N GLY A 184 -14.39 -14.79 13.59
CA GLY A 184 -13.19 -15.62 13.59
C GLY A 184 -12.89 -16.22 14.96
N PRO A 185 -11.76 -16.92 15.10
CA PRO A 185 -11.30 -17.42 16.40
C PRO A 185 -11.23 -16.29 17.43
N GLY A 186 -11.70 -16.55 18.65
CA GLY A 186 -11.63 -15.58 19.74
C GLY A 186 -10.19 -15.24 20.12
N LEU A 187 -9.98 -14.05 20.68
CA LEU A 187 -8.66 -13.55 21.08
C LEU A 187 -7.89 -14.51 22.00
N SER A 188 -8.60 -15.25 22.87
CA SER A 188 -8.02 -16.21 23.81
C SER A 188 -7.78 -17.61 23.23
N SER A 189 -8.04 -17.82 21.93
CA SER A 189 -7.80 -19.11 21.29
C SER A 189 -6.29 -19.40 21.22
N PRO A 190 -5.81 -20.56 21.70
CA PRO A 190 -4.39 -20.89 21.66
C PRO A 190 -3.85 -21.14 20.24
N VAL A 191 -4.75 -21.41 19.30
CA VAL A 191 -4.45 -21.64 17.88
C VAL A 191 -5.40 -20.79 17.04
N PHE A 192 -4.87 -20.13 16.00
CA PHE A 192 -5.67 -19.46 14.99
C PHE A 192 -6.06 -20.46 13.91
N ASP A 193 -7.32 -20.89 13.90
CA ASP A 193 -7.87 -21.72 12.82
C ASP A 193 -8.48 -20.81 11.73
N PRO A 194 -7.86 -20.70 10.54
CA PRO A 194 -8.38 -19.86 9.47
C PRO A 194 -9.74 -20.34 8.93
N ALA A 195 -10.11 -21.61 9.14
CA ALA A 195 -11.41 -22.14 8.70
C ALA A 195 -12.60 -21.57 9.49
N LEU A 196 -12.33 -20.97 10.66
CA LEU A 196 -13.36 -20.30 11.47
C LEU A 196 -13.61 -18.85 11.05
N VAL A 197 -12.81 -18.31 10.13
CA VAL A 197 -13.01 -16.95 9.61
C VAL A 197 -14.15 -16.94 8.61
N GLN A 198 -15.18 -16.15 8.88
CA GLN A 198 -16.33 -15.99 7.98
C GLN A 198 -16.56 -14.53 7.66
N TYR A 199 -16.82 -14.23 6.38
CA TYR A 199 -17.23 -12.92 5.88
C TYR A 199 -18.70 -12.98 5.50
N LEU A 200 -19.55 -12.44 6.37
CA LEU A 200 -21.01 -12.54 6.24
C LEU A 200 -21.57 -11.20 5.74
N PRO A 201 -22.31 -11.18 4.63
CA PRO A 201 -23.07 -9.99 4.23
C PRO A 201 -24.03 -9.56 5.33
N ALA A 202 -23.89 -8.32 5.79
CA ALA A 202 -24.71 -7.72 6.83
C ALA A 202 -25.59 -6.58 6.29
N GLY A 203 -25.29 -6.07 5.09
CA GLY A 203 -26.15 -5.13 4.38
C GLY A 203 -25.40 -4.27 3.37
N THR A 204 -25.78 -3.00 3.27
CA THR A 204 -25.24 -2.06 2.28
C THR A 204 -25.00 -0.68 2.88
N ALA A 205 -24.09 0.07 2.26
CA ALA A 205 -23.76 1.42 2.67
C ALA A 205 -23.55 2.32 1.45
N THR A 206 -23.87 3.60 1.61
CA THR A 206 -23.70 4.64 0.62
C THR A 206 -23.12 5.88 1.30
N LEU A 207 -22.03 6.38 0.74
CA LEU A 207 -21.42 7.65 1.10
C LEU A 207 -21.66 8.65 -0.01
N ASP A 208 -22.23 9.78 0.36
CA ASP A 208 -22.38 10.95 -0.49
C ASP A 208 -21.55 12.09 0.12
N PHE A 209 -20.40 12.38 -0.46
CA PHE A 209 -19.46 13.37 0.07
C PHE A 209 -19.91 14.81 -0.14
N THR A 210 -21.10 15.05 -0.73
CA THR A 210 -21.74 16.36 -0.81
C THR A 210 -20.79 17.49 -1.25
N GLN A 211 -19.82 17.18 -2.12
CA GLN A 211 -18.72 18.09 -2.42
C GLN A 211 -19.22 19.29 -3.22
N ALA A 212 -19.36 20.40 -2.51
CA ALA A 212 -19.52 21.74 -3.05
C ALA A 212 -18.39 22.61 -2.48
N PRO A 213 -17.97 23.67 -3.16
CA PRO A 213 -16.95 24.59 -2.65
C PRO A 213 -17.29 25.06 -1.22
N GLY A 214 -16.35 24.85 -0.28
CA GLY A 214 -16.52 25.19 1.14
C GLY A 214 -17.30 24.17 1.97
N GLN A 215 -17.68 23.02 1.40
CA GLN A 215 -18.28 21.87 2.11
C GLN A 215 -17.34 20.65 2.08
N GLU A 216 -16.07 20.84 1.74
CA GLU A 216 -15.05 19.79 1.79
C GLU A 216 -14.98 19.21 3.22
N GLY A 217 -14.85 17.88 3.31
CA GLY A 217 -14.80 17.19 4.60
C GLY A 217 -16.15 16.98 5.26
N ARG A 218 -17.28 17.20 4.58
CA ARG A 218 -18.61 16.73 5.01
C ARG A 218 -19.10 15.59 4.13
N ALA A 219 -19.94 14.72 4.67
CA ALA A 219 -20.61 13.69 3.90
C ALA A 219 -21.93 13.28 4.56
N ARG A 220 -22.83 12.71 3.76
CA ARG A 220 -23.98 11.96 4.21
C ARG A 220 -23.68 10.46 4.09
N PHE A 221 -23.72 9.77 5.21
CA PHE A 221 -23.51 8.33 5.31
C PHE A 221 -24.84 7.63 5.56
N THR A 222 -25.30 6.85 4.59
CA THR A 222 -26.51 6.03 4.71
C THR A 222 -26.11 4.56 4.72
N TYR A 223 -26.59 3.80 5.70
CA TYR A 223 -26.32 2.37 5.76
C TYR A 223 -27.54 1.59 6.22
N THR A 224 -27.62 0.35 5.77
CA THR A 224 -28.56 -0.66 6.25
C THR A 224 -27.75 -1.84 6.76
N ILE A 225 -27.90 -2.18 8.03
CA ILE A 225 -27.21 -3.32 8.67
C ILE A 225 -28.27 -4.15 9.38
N ASN A 226 -28.29 -5.46 9.09
CA ASN A 226 -29.26 -6.41 9.67
C ASN A 226 -30.74 -5.94 9.55
N GLY A 227 -31.06 -5.24 8.45
CA GLY A 227 -32.39 -4.68 8.18
C GLY A 227 -32.69 -3.32 8.82
N ALA A 228 -31.86 -2.85 9.77
CA ALA A 228 -31.98 -1.52 10.35
C ALA A 228 -31.27 -0.49 9.46
N SER A 229 -31.95 0.60 9.11
CA SER A 229 -31.38 1.66 8.27
C SER A 229 -31.13 2.94 9.05
N SER A 230 -30.03 3.61 8.76
CA SER A 230 -29.71 4.91 9.32
C SER A 230 -29.11 5.83 8.26
N THR A 231 -29.23 7.13 8.49
CA THR A 231 -28.56 8.17 7.72
C THR A 231 -27.97 9.19 8.68
N LYS A 232 -26.67 9.45 8.52
CA LYS A 232 -25.87 10.33 9.38
C LYS A 232 -25.21 11.41 8.53
N THR A 233 -25.13 12.61 9.09
CA THR A 233 -24.24 13.64 8.54
C THR A 233 -22.93 13.52 9.29
N ILE A 234 -21.85 13.25 8.57
CA ILE A 234 -20.52 13.03 9.12
C ILE A 234 -19.57 14.11 8.63
N GLN A 235 -18.53 14.36 9.41
CA GLN A 235 -17.41 15.19 9.00
C GLN A 235 -16.10 14.42 9.13
N ARG A 236 -15.13 14.77 8.29
CA ARG A 236 -13.78 14.25 8.37
C ARG A 236 -13.13 14.81 9.63
N MET A 237 -12.50 13.93 10.41
CA MET A 237 -11.74 14.30 11.58
C MET A 237 -10.56 15.20 11.17
N PRO A 238 -10.44 16.41 11.75
CA PRO A 238 -9.24 17.21 11.58
C PRO A 238 -8.12 16.52 12.37
N LEU A 239 -7.07 16.09 11.67
CA LEU A 239 -5.85 15.53 12.25
C LEU A 239 -4.73 16.57 12.20
#